data_AF-A0AAP5AG98-F1
#
_entry.id   AF-A0AAP5AG98-F1
#
_cell.length_a   1.000
_cell.length_b   1.000
_cell.length_c   1.000
_cell.angle_alpha   90.00
_cell.angle_beta   90.00
_cell.angle_gamma   90.00
#
_symmetry.space_group_name_H-M   'P 1'
#
loop_
_entity.id
_entity.type
_entity.pdbx_description
1 polymer ?
#
loop_
_entity_poly.entity_id
_entity_poly.type
_entity_poly.pdbx_seq_one_letter_code
_entity_poly.pdbx_strand_id
1 'polypeptide(L)'
;MTVYKFLPLAAASLLAACGGQRDSVAHDVAMAPADAFLAAVAAHCGKAFEGHIAVNEPKGAGPDPFDGKRLVMHVRGCDDASHTLRIPFHVGDDHSRTWVLGRTDTGLRLKHDHRHADGSPDAVTMYGGDSAPPGTAQRQSFPVDADSVAMFRKAGMEASVTNTWAMEIEPDKTFVYELTRPGGRRFQVVFDLAHPVALPPAPWGADTEPTNR
;
A
#
# COMPACT_ATOMS: atom_id res chain seq x y z
N MET A 1 -58.63 53.22 -28.16
CA MET A 1 -57.74 52.04 -28.13
C MET A 1 -56.44 52.50 -27.49
N THR A 2 -56.23 52.20 -26.21
CA THR A 2 -55.05 52.65 -25.45
C THR A 2 -54.33 51.41 -24.93
N VAL A 3 -53.08 51.23 -25.37
CA VAL A 3 -52.24 50.05 -25.09
C VAL A 3 -51.44 50.30 -23.82
N TYR A 4 -51.58 49.45 -22.80
CA TYR A 4 -50.73 49.44 -21.61
C TYR A 4 -49.50 48.55 -21.84
N LYS A 5 -48.29 49.10 -21.67
CA LYS A 5 -47.02 48.37 -21.64
C LYS A 5 -46.79 47.80 -20.24
N PHE A 6 -46.70 46.48 -20.12
CA PHE A 6 -46.22 45.79 -18.92
C PHE A 6 -44.69 45.71 -18.93
N LEU A 7 -44.05 46.05 -17.81
CA LEU A 7 -42.62 45.90 -17.56
C LEU A 7 -42.41 44.61 -16.75
N PRO A 8 -41.49 43.69 -17.11
CA PRO A 8 -41.26 42.49 -16.31
C PRO A 8 -40.27 42.79 -15.18
N LEU A 9 -40.65 42.38 -13.96
CA LEU A 9 -39.79 42.38 -12.78
C LEU A 9 -38.91 41.12 -12.82
N ALA A 10 -37.59 41.27 -12.97
CA ALA A 10 -36.65 40.16 -12.87
C ALA A 10 -36.35 39.87 -11.38
N ALA A 11 -36.81 38.72 -10.88
CA ALA A 11 -36.46 38.22 -9.56
C ALA A 11 -35.09 37.53 -9.62
N ALA A 12 -34.09 38.10 -8.94
CA ALA A 12 -32.77 37.49 -8.79
C ALA A 12 -32.77 36.57 -7.56
N SER A 13 -32.79 35.26 -7.80
CA SER A 13 -32.65 34.23 -6.77
C SER A 13 -31.17 34.01 -6.44
N LEU A 14 -30.72 34.48 -5.28
CA LEU A 14 -29.41 34.17 -4.71
C LEU A 14 -29.46 32.78 -4.05
N LEU A 15 -28.93 31.76 -4.72
CA LEU A 15 -28.71 30.44 -4.16
C LEU A 15 -27.44 30.47 -3.29
N ALA A 16 -27.61 30.42 -1.97
CA ALA A 16 -26.52 30.26 -1.01
C ALA A 16 -26.02 28.80 -1.02
N ALA A 17 -24.85 28.55 -1.61
CA ALA A 17 -24.20 27.25 -1.64
C ALA A 17 -23.37 27.00 -0.37
N CYS A 18 -24.02 26.56 0.70
CA CYS A 18 -23.36 26.09 1.93
C CYS A 18 -23.36 24.56 1.98
N GLY A 19 -22.59 23.89 1.11
CA GLY A 19 -22.61 22.42 1.00
C GLY A 19 -21.25 21.72 1.12
N GLY A 20 -20.14 22.29 0.66
CA GLY A 20 -18.89 21.53 0.45
C GLY A 20 -17.88 21.49 1.61
N GLN A 21 -18.01 22.35 2.62
CA GLN A 21 -16.91 22.56 3.58
C GLN A 21 -16.88 21.54 4.73
N ARG A 22 -18.02 20.91 5.06
CA ARG A 22 -18.11 19.92 6.15
C ARG A 22 -17.57 18.55 5.76
N ASP A 23 -17.68 18.19 4.48
CA ASP A 23 -17.21 16.89 3.98
C ASP A 23 -15.67 16.84 3.92
N SER A 24 -15.01 17.97 3.63
CA SER A 24 -13.54 18.05 3.60
C SER A 24 -12.87 17.81 4.97
N VAL A 25 -13.36 18.45 6.04
CA VAL A 25 -12.75 18.31 7.38
C VAL A 25 -12.92 16.88 7.91
N ALA A 26 -14.09 16.27 7.71
CA ALA A 26 -14.33 14.90 8.12
C ALA A 26 -13.45 13.91 7.35
N HIS A 27 -13.25 14.15 6.06
CA HIS A 27 -12.34 13.38 5.22
C HIS A 27 -10.88 13.53 5.67
N ASP A 28 -10.40 14.75 5.90
CA ASP A 28 -9.02 15.00 6.35
C ASP A 28 -8.74 14.33 7.70
N VAL A 29 -9.70 14.41 8.64
CA VAL A 29 -9.60 13.72 9.94
C VAL A 29 -9.56 12.20 9.77
N ALA A 30 -10.34 11.64 8.83
CA ALA A 30 -10.33 10.20 8.55
C ALA A 30 -9.02 9.75 7.87
N MET A 31 -8.41 10.61 7.05
CA MET A 31 -7.16 10.34 6.33
C MET A 31 -5.90 10.56 7.17
N ALA A 32 -5.96 11.41 8.20
CA ALA A 32 -4.79 11.76 9.00
C ALA A 32 -3.96 10.56 9.51
N PRO A 33 -4.54 9.42 9.96
CA PRO A 33 -3.75 8.26 10.33
C PRO A 33 -3.02 7.60 9.16
N ALA A 34 -3.66 7.51 7.98
CA ALA A 34 -3.05 6.96 6.77
C ALA A 34 -1.91 7.85 6.26
N ASP A 35 -2.13 9.17 6.25
CA ASP A 35 -1.15 10.16 5.84
C ASP A 35 0.07 10.16 6.80
N ALA A 36 -0.18 10.08 8.10
CA ALA A 36 0.88 9.96 9.11
C ALA A 36 1.68 8.65 8.96
N PHE A 37 1.02 7.52 8.69
CA PHE A 37 1.70 6.25 8.43
C PHE A 37 2.59 6.35 7.18
N LEU A 38 2.05 6.84 6.07
CA LEU A 38 2.81 6.98 4.82
C LEU A 38 4.01 7.91 5.00
N ALA A 39 3.83 9.04 5.69
CA ALA A 39 4.91 9.97 6.01
C ALA A 39 5.99 9.32 6.90
N ALA A 40 5.61 8.50 7.87
CA ALA A 40 6.55 7.76 8.71
C ALA A 40 7.42 6.80 7.89
N VAL A 41 6.82 6.08 6.93
CA VAL A 41 7.60 5.22 6.01
C VAL A 41 8.49 6.07 5.08
N ALA A 42 7.97 7.17 4.54
CA ALA A 42 8.70 8.09 3.66
C ALA A 42 9.93 8.73 4.34
N ALA A 43 9.93 8.89 5.67
CA ALA A 43 11.08 9.39 6.41
C ALA A 43 12.34 8.51 6.24
N HIS A 44 12.17 7.27 5.77
CA HIS A 44 13.25 6.32 5.51
C HIS A 44 13.67 6.23 4.04
N CYS A 45 13.20 7.13 3.17
CA CYS A 45 13.58 7.18 1.76
C CYS A 45 15.09 7.09 1.52
N GLY A 46 15.48 6.22 0.59
CA GLY A 46 16.86 5.94 0.22
C GLY A 46 17.63 5.09 1.23
N LYS A 47 16.98 4.58 2.29
CA LYS A 47 17.60 3.67 3.26
C LYS A 47 17.12 2.23 3.06
N ALA A 48 17.99 1.29 3.40
CA ALA A 48 17.69 -0.13 3.44
C ALA A 48 17.92 -0.70 4.84
N PHE A 49 17.15 -1.72 5.21
CA PHE A 49 17.15 -2.30 6.53
C PHE A 49 17.05 -3.81 6.44
N GLU A 50 17.83 -4.48 7.28
CA GLU A 50 17.80 -5.94 7.37
C GLU A 50 16.68 -6.38 8.31
N GLY A 51 16.08 -7.52 8.02
CA GLY A 51 14.99 -8.09 8.80
C GLY A 51 15.13 -9.57 9.04
N HIS A 52 14.20 -10.10 9.83
CA HIS A 52 14.12 -11.52 10.16
C HIS A 52 12.66 -11.97 10.23
N ILE A 53 12.43 -13.27 10.04
CA ILE A 53 11.11 -13.87 10.20
C ILE A 53 10.79 -13.95 11.70
N ALA A 54 9.80 -13.20 12.15
CA ALA A 54 9.34 -13.23 13.54
C ALA A 54 8.25 -14.29 13.76
N VAL A 55 7.39 -14.52 12.76
CA VAL A 55 6.32 -15.51 12.79
C VAL A 55 6.22 -16.19 11.43
N ASN A 56 6.04 -17.51 11.41
CA ASN A 56 5.70 -18.26 10.20
C ASN A 56 4.96 -19.54 10.57
N GLU A 57 3.66 -19.41 10.81
CA GLU A 57 2.83 -20.46 11.39
C GLU A 57 1.48 -20.58 10.66
N PRO A 58 0.96 -21.79 10.42
CA PRO A 58 1.70 -23.05 10.55
C PRO A 58 2.82 -23.12 9.50
N LYS A 59 3.88 -23.87 9.80
CA LYS A 59 4.92 -24.16 8.81
C LYS A 59 4.30 -24.90 7.62
N GLY A 60 4.66 -24.47 6.41
CA GLY A 60 4.27 -25.17 5.19
C GLY A 60 4.88 -26.57 5.11
N ALA A 61 4.30 -27.43 4.26
CA ALA A 61 4.81 -28.78 4.02
C ALA A 61 6.05 -28.83 3.11
N GLY A 62 6.48 -27.68 2.56
CA GLY A 62 7.60 -27.55 1.63
C GLY A 62 8.65 -26.57 2.12
N PRO A 63 9.77 -26.43 1.38
CA PRO A 63 10.81 -25.47 1.70
C PRO A 63 10.26 -24.05 1.67
N ASP A 64 10.54 -23.29 2.72
CA ASP A 64 10.15 -21.89 2.79
C ASP A 64 11.14 -21.04 1.95
N PRO A 65 10.66 -20.19 1.03
CA PRO A 65 11.52 -19.36 0.19
C PRO A 65 12.36 -18.35 0.98
N PHE A 66 12.00 -18.06 2.23
CA PHE A 66 12.69 -17.11 3.11
C PHE A 66 13.70 -17.80 4.05
N ASP A 67 13.62 -19.12 4.25
CA ASP A 67 14.46 -19.83 5.22
C ASP A 67 15.95 -19.73 4.86
N GLY A 68 16.74 -19.27 5.84
CA GLY A 68 18.19 -19.09 5.69
C GLY A 68 18.61 -17.99 4.70
N LYS A 69 17.67 -17.14 4.25
CA LYS A 69 17.95 -16.03 3.35
C LYS A 69 18.10 -14.72 4.11
N ARG A 70 18.99 -13.87 3.62
CA ARG A 70 19.11 -12.49 4.06
C ARG A 70 17.89 -11.69 3.57
N LEU A 71 17.20 -11.02 4.48
CA LEU A 71 15.96 -10.29 4.20
C LEU A 71 16.23 -8.79 4.29
N VAL A 72 16.04 -8.05 3.19
CA VAL A 72 16.33 -6.60 3.16
C VAL A 72 15.15 -5.85 2.55
N MET A 73 14.60 -4.89 3.29
CA MET A 73 13.71 -3.88 2.74
C MET A 73 14.51 -2.65 2.29
N HIS A 74 14.05 -1.96 1.26
CA HIS A 74 14.62 -0.69 0.82
C HIS A 74 13.45 0.27 0.54
N VAL A 75 13.43 1.46 1.15
CA VAL A 75 12.39 2.47 0.86
C VAL A 75 12.87 3.37 -0.27
N ARG A 76 12.17 3.40 -1.40
CA ARG A 76 12.52 4.23 -2.58
C ARG A 76 11.29 4.70 -3.36
N GLY A 77 11.52 5.36 -4.50
CA GLY A 77 10.45 5.92 -5.33
C GLY A 77 9.77 7.09 -4.66
N CYS A 78 10.57 8.01 -4.11
CA CYS A 78 10.11 9.05 -3.20
C CYS A 78 9.89 10.42 -3.87
N ASP A 79 9.84 10.45 -5.20
CA ASP A 79 9.60 11.69 -5.95
C ASP A 79 8.20 12.28 -5.63
N ASP A 80 7.24 11.40 -5.32
CA ASP A 80 5.91 11.76 -4.81
C ASP A 80 5.55 10.93 -3.56
N ALA A 81 6.38 11.07 -2.52
CA ALA A 81 6.25 10.31 -1.29
C ALA A 81 4.92 10.54 -0.53
N SER A 82 4.19 11.62 -0.83
CA SER A 82 2.84 11.86 -0.29
C SER A 82 1.76 11.01 -0.94
N HIS A 83 2.00 10.47 -2.14
CA HIS A 83 1.01 9.65 -2.85
C HIS A 83 1.45 8.21 -3.05
N THR A 84 2.74 7.93 -3.24
CA THR A 84 3.21 6.56 -3.47
C THR A 84 4.63 6.34 -2.96
N LEU A 85 4.85 5.19 -2.34
CA LEU A 85 6.17 4.66 -2.01
C LEU A 85 6.34 3.27 -2.62
N ARG A 86 7.57 2.98 -3.04
CA ARG A 86 7.96 1.65 -3.50
C ARG A 86 8.98 1.08 -2.55
N ILE A 87 8.68 -0.09 -1.99
CA ILE A 87 9.49 -0.73 -0.96
C ILE A 87 9.93 -2.11 -1.49
N PRO A 88 11.04 -2.20 -2.25
CA PRO A 88 11.64 -3.48 -2.59
C PRO A 88 11.91 -4.33 -1.36
N PHE A 89 11.61 -5.62 -1.49
CA PHE A 89 11.89 -6.64 -0.50
C PHE A 89 12.75 -7.74 -1.13
N HIS A 90 14.01 -7.77 -0.74
CA HIS A 90 15.01 -8.69 -1.26
C HIS A 90 15.17 -9.90 -0.36
N VAL A 91 15.23 -11.08 -0.96
CA VAL A 91 15.32 -12.37 -0.27
C VAL A 91 16.54 -13.12 -0.81
N GLY A 92 17.70 -12.91 -0.19
CA GLY A 92 18.98 -13.29 -0.80
C GLY A 92 19.15 -12.60 -2.16
N ASP A 93 19.35 -13.41 -3.21
CA ASP A 93 19.54 -12.94 -4.59
C ASP A 93 18.22 -12.80 -5.38
N ASP A 94 17.08 -13.04 -4.72
CA ASP A 94 15.77 -12.82 -5.31
C ASP A 94 15.33 -11.36 -5.08
N HIS A 95 15.30 -10.59 -6.16
CA HIS A 95 14.94 -9.16 -6.17
C HIS A 95 13.58 -8.91 -6.87
N SER A 96 12.72 -9.93 -6.94
CA SER A 96 11.44 -9.89 -7.65
C SER A 96 10.35 -9.03 -7.00
N ARG A 97 10.44 -8.78 -5.68
CA ARG A 97 9.30 -8.30 -4.88
C ARG A 97 9.44 -6.82 -4.56
N THR A 98 8.40 -6.06 -4.85
CA THR A 98 8.26 -4.68 -4.40
C THR A 98 6.86 -4.48 -3.82
N TRP A 99 6.78 -3.99 -2.59
CA TRP A 99 5.53 -3.45 -2.07
C TRP A 99 5.32 -2.05 -2.62
N VAL A 100 4.16 -1.80 -3.20
CA VAL A 100 3.73 -0.48 -3.68
C VAL A 100 2.66 0.00 -2.71
N LEU A 101 3.00 1.02 -1.93
CA LEU A 101 2.11 1.63 -0.96
C LEU A 101 1.64 2.97 -1.53
N GLY A 102 0.35 3.09 -1.83
CA GLY A 102 -0.23 4.27 -2.45
C GLY A 102 -1.33 4.90 -1.59
N ARG A 103 -1.50 6.21 -1.64
CA ARG A 103 -2.62 6.93 -1.05
C ARG A 103 -3.87 6.76 -1.91
N THR A 104 -5.03 6.61 -1.28
CA THR A 104 -6.35 6.62 -1.92
C THR A 104 -7.21 7.73 -1.31
N ASP A 105 -8.44 7.90 -1.81
CA ASP A 105 -9.43 8.82 -1.23
C ASP A 105 -9.94 8.36 0.14
N THR A 106 -9.65 7.14 0.57
CA THR A 106 -10.21 6.58 1.81
C THR A 106 -9.17 5.94 2.72
N GLY A 107 -7.89 5.95 2.34
CA GLY A 107 -6.80 5.41 3.13
C GLY A 107 -5.57 5.14 2.28
N LEU A 108 -5.00 3.95 2.42
CA LEU A 108 -3.87 3.47 1.64
C LEU A 108 -4.24 2.21 0.86
N ARG A 109 -3.53 1.98 -0.23
CA ARG A 109 -3.54 0.76 -1.04
C ARG A 109 -2.17 0.12 -0.96
N LEU A 110 -2.15 -1.18 -0.66
CA LEU A 110 -0.95 -2.00 -0.77
C LEU A 110 -1.09 -2.90 -1.98
N LYS A 111 -0.11 -2.88 -2.89
CA LYS A 111 0.04 -3.86 -3.98
C LYS A 111 1.41 -4.53 -3.93
N HIS A 112 1.48 -5.78 -4.39
CA HIS A 112 2.72 -6.56 -4.49
C HIS A 112 3.11 -6.64 -5.96
N ASP A 113 4.06 -5.80 -6.37
CA ASP A 113 4.63 -5.86 -7.71
C ASP A 113 5.73 -6.94 -7.74
N HIS A 114 5.41 -8.05 -8.40
CA HIS A 114 6.30 -9.16 -8.66
C HIS A 114 6.77 -9.13 -10.11
N ARG A 115 8.10 -9.17 -10.29
CA ARG A 115 8.77 -9.17 -11.60
C ARG A 115 9.67 -10.39 -11.76
N HIS A 116 9.82 -10.84 -12.99
CA HIS A 116 10.87 -11.76 -13.39
C HIS A 116 12.22 -11.03 -13.48
N ALA A 117 13.33 -11.79 -13.54
CA ALA A 117 14.69 -11.21 -13.58
C ALA A 117 14.95 -10.31 -14.80
N ASP A 118 14.21 -10.52 -15.89
CA ASP A 118 14.25 -9.65 -17.08
C ASP A 118 13.39 -8.37 -16.92
N GLY A 119 12.74 -8.18 -15.78
CA GLY A 119 11.88 -7.04 -15.47
C GLY A 119 10.42 -7.17 -15.93
N SER A 120 10.07 -8.24 -16.65
CA SER A 120 8.69 -8.49 -17.07
C SER A 120 7.79 -8.83 -15.86
N PRO A 121 6.50 -8.44 -15.89
CA PRO A 121 5.57 -8.75 -14.79
C PRO A 121 5.29 -10.24 -14.66
N ASP A 122 5.27 -10.73 -13.42
CA ASP A 122 4.79 -12.09 -13.11
C ASP A 122 3.29 -12.23 -13.43
N ALA A 123 2.83 -13.45 -13.71
CA ALA A 123 1.42 -13.74 -13.97
C ALA A 123 0.51 -13.40 -12.77
N VAL A 124 1.03 -13.48 -11.55
CA VAL A 124 0.36 -13.12 -10.29
C VAL A 124 1.13 -11.97 -9.64
N THR A 125 0.84 -10.76 -10.12
CA THR A 125 1.46 -9.51 -9.67
C THR A 125 0.39 -8.44 -9.44
N MET A 126 0.75 -7.33 -8.78
CA MET A 126 -0.14 -6.23 -8.44
C MET A 126 -1.39 -6.66 -7.64
N TYR A 127 -1.27 -7.76 -6.88
CA TYR A 127 -2.28 -8.19 -5.92
C TYR A 127 -2.10 -7.47 -4.58
N GLY A 128 -3.18 -7.31 -3.83
CA GLY A 128 -3.15 -6.64 -2.54
C GLY A 128 -4.54 -6.20 -2.08
N GLY A 129 -4.62 -5.01 -1.50
CA GLY A 129 -5.87 -4.51 -0.94
C GLY A 129 -5.81 -3.06 -0.48
N ASP A 130 -6.96 -2.57 -0.03
CA ASP A 130 -7.14 -1.21 0.47
C ASP A 130 -7.36 -1.22 1.98
N SER A 131 -6.83 -0.23 2.67
CA SER A 131 -7.12 -0.02 4.09
C SER A 131 -8.50 0.63 4.25
N ALA A 132 -9.15 0.34 5.37
CA ALA A 132 -10.39 0.99 5.76
C ALA A 132 -10.13 2.02 6.87
N PRO A 133 -10.76 3.21 6.81
CA PRO A 133 -10.65 4.18 7.87
C PRO A 133 -11.55 3.82 9.07
N PRO A 134 -11.21 4.25 10.30
CA PRO A 134 -9.91 4.83 10.64
C PRO A 134 -8.85 3.72 10.79
N GLY A 135 -7.73 3.85 10.07
CA GLY A 135 -6.50 3.12 10.40
C GLY A 135 -5.78 3.76 11.60
N THR A 136 -4.54 3.37 11.87
CA THR A 136 -3.68 4.08 12.86
C THR A 136 -2.42 4.61 12.19
N ALA A 137 -1.80 5.61 12.79
CA ALA A 137 -0.51 6.13 12.31
C ALA A 137 0.62 5.09 12.40
N GLN A 138 0.45 4.07 13.23
CA GLN A 138 1.42 2.99 13.44
C GLN A 138 1.16 1.78 12.56
N ARG A 139 -0.10 1.49 12.21
CA ARG A 139 -0.47 0.25 11.53
C ARG A 139 -1.61 0.44 10.53
N GLN A 140 -1.42 -0.17 9.35
CA GLN A 140 -2.41 -0.24 8.29
C GLN A 140 -2.66 -1.71 7.93
N SER A 141 -3.94 -2.07 7.74
CA SER A 141 -4.35 -3.42 7.34
C SER A 141 -5.05 -3.36 5.99
N PHE A 142 -4.78 -4.35 5.14
CA PHE A 142 -5.22 -4.41 3.76
C PHE A 142 -5.87 -5.77 3.51
N PRO A 143 -7.20 -5.90 3.73
CA PRO A 143 -7.93 -7.07 3.27
C PRO A 143 -7.85 -7.19 1.75
N VAL A 144 -7.75 -8.41 1.24
CA VAL A 144 -7.65 -8.66 -0.19
C VAL A 144 -8.79 -8.04 -0.99
N ASP A 145 -8.44 -7.28 -2.03
CA ASP A 145 -9.41 -6.62 -2.91
C ASP A 145 -10.01 -7.57 -3.96
N ALA A 146 -11.09 -7.12 -4.61
CA ALA A 146 -11.84 -7.91 -5.56
C ALA A 146 -11.00 -8.34 -6.79
N ASP A 147 -10.11 -7.48 -7.28
CA ASP A 147 -9.24 -7.78 -8.42
C ASP A 147 -8.24 -8.88 -8.06
N SER A 148 -7.67 -8.81 -6.87
CA SER A 148 -6.76 -9.82 -6.32
C SER A 148 -7.49 -11.14 -6.09
N VAL A 149 -8.72 -11.12 -5.58
CA VAL A 149 -9.57 -12.32 -5.46
C VAL A 149 -9.80 -12.96 -6.83
N ALA A 150 -10.16 -12.18 -7.85
CA ALA A 150 -10.38 -12.68 -9.21
C ALA A 150 -9.09 -13.29 -9.81
N MET A 151 -7.95 -12.61 -9.62
CA MET A 151 -6.63 -13.09 -10.03
C MET A 151 -6.26 -14.41 -9.35
N PHE A 152 -6.39 -14.49 -8.02
CA PHE A 152 -6.06 -15.70 -7.28
C PHE A 152 -6.93 -16.89 -7.66
N ARG A 153 -8.24 -16.69 -7.85
CA ARG A 153 -9.14 -17.75 -8.35
C ARG A 153 -8.70 -18.26 -9.72
N LYS A 154 -8.38 -17.35 -10.64
CA LYS A 154 -7.87 -17.71 -11.98
C LYS A 154 -6.56 -18.50 -11.91
N ALA A 155 -5.71 -18.18 -10.93
CA ALA A 155 -4.44 -18.87 -10.70
C ALA A 155 -4.56 -20.14 -9.83
N GLY A 156 -5.76 -20.54 -9.40
CA GLY A 156 -5.97 -21.69 -8.51
C GLY A 156 -5.47 -21.48 -7.07
N MET A 157 -5.28 -20.24 -6.64
CA MET A 157 -4.75 -19.85 -5.34
C MET A 157 -5.87 -19.56 -4.33
N GLU A 158 -6.81 -20.49 -4.16
CA GLU A 158 -8.01 -20.28 -3.32
C GLU A 158 -7.70 -19.84 -1.88
N ALA A 159 -6.62 -20.35 -1.29
CA ALA A 159 -6.23 -19.95 0.07
C ALA A 159 -5.85 -18.46 0.20
N SER A 160 -5.55 -17.77 -0.90
CA SER A 160 -5.20 -16.35 -0.91
C SER A 160 -6.39 -15.40 -1.00
N VAL A 161 -7.59 -15.90 -1.31
CA VAL A 161 -8.81 -15.06 -1.49
C VAL A 161 -9.36 -14.50 -0.18
N THR A 162 -8.74 -14.87 0.95
CA THR A 162 -9.07 -14.39 2.29
C THR A 162 -7.85 -13.78 3.00
N ASN A 163 -6.80 -13.42 2.24
CA ASN A 163 -5.63 -12.76 2.81
C ASN A 163 -6.01 -11.41 3.42
N THR A 164 -5.40 -11.13 4.57
CA THR A 164 -5.24 -9.77 5.07
C THR A 164 -3.76 -9.50 5.27
N TRP A 165 -3.24 -8.49 4.58
CA TRP A 165 -1.90 -8.00 4.82
C TRP A 165 -1.93 -6.87 5.85
N ALA A 166 -0.82 -6.63 6.53
CA ALA A 166 -0.66 -5.43 7.33
C ALA A 166 0.78 -4.95 7.29
N MET A 167 0.94 -3.64 7.48
CA MET A 167 2.23 -3.01 7.69
C MET A 167 2.17 -2.22 8.99
N GLU A 168 3.25 -2.28 9.76
CA GLU A 168 3.39 -1.56 11.02
C GLU A 168 4.73 -0.84 11.06
N ILE A 169 4.77 0.34 11.66
CA ILE A 169 5.98 1.13 11.82
C ILE A 169 6.06 1.73 13.22
N GLU A 170 7.18 1.45 13.88
CA GLU A 170 7.68 2.24 15.00
C GLU A 170 8.89 3.04 14.47
N PRO A 171 8.76 4.36 14.29
CA PRO A 171 9.82 5.18 13.71
C PRO A 171 11.17 4.97 14.40
N ASP A 172 12.22 4.83 13.59
CA ASP A 172 13.61 4.59 14.00
C ASP A 172 13.82 3.32 14.86
N LYS A 173 12.84 2.42 14.92
CA LYS A 173 12.94 1.13 15.63
C LYS A 173 12.64 -0.06 14.73
N THR A 174 11.41 -0.19 14.25
CA THR A 174 10.97 -1.37 13.52
C THR A 174 9.98 -1.06 12.41
N PHE A 175 10.07 -1.83 11.33
CA PHE A 175 9.03 -1.96 10.33
C PHE A 175 8.60 -3.42 10.29
N VAL A 176 7.29 -3.68 10.28
CA VAL A 176 6.75 -5.03 10.23
C VAL A 176 5.89 -5.18 8.99
N TYR A 177 6.14 -6.24 8.24
CA TYR A 177 5.21 -6.73 7.23
C TYR A 177 4.53 -7.99 7.75
N GLU A 178 3.21 -8.09 7.60
CA GLU A 178 2.42 -9.24 8.02
C GLU A 178 1.49 -9.75 6.92
N LEU A 179 1.33 -11.07 6.84
CA LEU A 179 0.25 -11.76 6.15
C LEU A 179 -0.52 -12.64 7.14
N THR A 180 -1.83 -12.45 7.22
CA THR A 180 -2.76 -13.32 7.96
C THR A 180 -3.81 -13.94 7.03
N ARG A 181 -4.34 -15.09 7.42
CA ARG A 181 -5.53 -15.71 6.81
C ARG A 181 -6.44 -16.28 7.90
N PRO A 182 -7.78 -16.22 7.70
CA PRO A 182 -8.70 -17.04 8.44
C PRO A 182 -8.28 -18.52 8.41
N GLY A 183 -8.35 -19.21 9.55
CA GLY A 183 -7.82 -20.57 9.70
C GLY A 183 -6.42 -20.65 10.33
N GLY A 184 -5.83 -19.51 10.71
CA GLY A 184 -4.67 -19.47 11.62
C GLY A 184 -3.31 -19.24 10.96
N ARG A 185 -3.25 -19.07 9.64
CA ARG A 185 -1.99 -18.75 8.96
C ARG A 185 -1.56 -17.32 9.27
N ARG A 186 -0.36 -17.15 9.82
CA ARG A 186 0.31 -15.87 10.12
C ARG A 186 1.78 -15.92 9.69
N PHE A 187 2.24 -14.85 9.05
CA PHE A 187 3.65 -14.65 8.71
C PHE A 187 4.03 -13.22 8.96
N GLN A 188 5.14 -13.00 9.65
CA GLN A 188 5.70 -11.68 9.92
C GLN A 188 7.18 -11.63 9.61
N VAL A 189 7.59 -10.55 8.96
CA VAL A 189 8.99 -10.13 8.86
C VAL A 189 9.15 -8.80 9.58
N VAL A 190 10.13 -8.72 10.48
CA VAL A 190 10.45 -7.52 11.24
C VAL A 190 11.80 -6.99 10.77
N PHE A 191 11.85 -5.74 10.33
CA PHE A 191 13.04 -5.04 9.89
C PHE A 191 13.50 -4.04 10.96
N ASP A 192 14.81 -3.96 11.17
CA ASP A 192 15.44 -3.07 12.13
C ASP A 192 15.67 -1.68 11.51
N LEU A 193 14.84 -0.70 11.88
CA LEU A 193 14.96 0.67 11.36
C LEU A 193 16.03 1.49 12.08
N ALA A 194 16.58 1.01 13.19
CA ALA A 194 17.64 1.70 13.93
C ALA A 194 19.02 1.56 13.27
N HIS A 195 19.22 0.50 12.48
CA HIS A 195 20.51 0.18 11.86
C HIS A 195 20.39 0.03 10.34
N PRO A 196 20.53 1.13 9.57
CA PRO A 196 20.58 1.05 8.11
C PRO A 196 21.72 0.16 7.62
N VAL A 197 21.47 -0.59 6.55
CA VAL A 197 22.47 -1.42 5.87
C VAL A 197 22.82 -0.84 4.50
N ALA A 198 23.88 -1.37 3.88
CA ALA A 198 24.24 -1.03 2.50
C ALA A 198 23.06 -1.31 1.54
N LEU A 199 22.90 -0.46 0.54
CA LEU A 199 21.82 -0.60 -0.43
C LEU A 199 21.93 -1.93 -1.20
N PRO A 200 20.84 -2.69 -1.32
CA PRO A 200 20.80 -3.86 -2.19
C PRO A 200 20.87 -3.41 -3.67
N PRO A 201 21.10 -4.35 -4.61
CA PRO A 201 20.87 -4.10 -6.03
C PRO A 201 19.47 -3.54 -6.28
N ALA A 202 19.28 -2.89 -7.43
CA ALA A 202 17.94 -2.48 -7.85
C ALA A 202 17.00 -3.70 -7.91
N PRO A 203 15.70 -3.54 -7.55
CA PRO A 203 14.73 -4.60 -7.79
C PRO A 203 14.62 -4.87 -9.28
N TRP A 204 14.23 -6.09 -9.65
CA TRP A 204 14.00 -6.40 -11.06
C TRP A 204 12.89 -5.52 -11.63
N GLY A 205 13.11 -4.97 -12.82
CA GLY A 205 12.18 -4.03 -13.46
C GLY A 205 12.27 -2.57 -13.00
N ALA A 206 13.24 -2.18 -12.15
CA ALA A 206 13.39 -0.80 -11.67
C ALA A 206 13.54 0.26 -12.78
N ASP A 207 14.10 -0.15 -13.93
CA ASP A 207 14.34 0.74 -15.08
C ASP A 207 13.18 0.76 -16.09
N THR A 208 12.12 -0.02 -15.84
CA THR A 208 10.91 -0.04 -16.67
C THR A 208 9.90 0.97 -16.11
N GLU A 209 9.37 1.86 -16.95
CA GLU A 209 8.36 2.84 -16.51
C GLU A 209 7.18 2.14 -15.83
N PRO A 210 6.57 2.75 -14.79
CA PRO A 210 5.38 2.19 -14.16
C PRO A 210 4.27 2.08 -15.19
N THR A 211 3.83 0.86 -15.49
CA THR A 211 2.59 0.66 -16.24
C THR A 211 1.44 1.11 -15.36
N ASN A 212 0.99 2.36 -15.52
CA ASN A 212 -0.28 2.82 -14.95
C ASN A 212 -1.39 1.88 -15.43
N ARG A 213 -1.93 1.05 -14.53
CA ARG A 213 -3.20 0.35 -14.69
C ARG A 213 -4.05 0.65 -13.48
#